data_AF-A0A1P9WX90-F1
#
_entry.id   AF-A0A1P9WX90-F1
#
_cell.length_a   1.000
_cell.length_b   1.000
_cell.length_c   1.000
_cell.angle_alpha   90.00
_cell.angle_beta   90.00
_cell.angle_gamma   90.00
#
_symmetry.space_group_name_H-M   'P 1'
#
loop_
_entity.id
_entity.type
_entity.pdbx_description
1 polymer ?
#
loop_
_entity_poly.entity_id
_entity_poly.type
_entity_poly.pdbx_seq_one_letter_code
_entity_poly.pdbx_strand_id
1 'polypeptide(L)' 'MKTIEVTVLADNDEAFVVNILNALAQRQLIEFDLIESFPAEGPMLTDDELTNRLQKAETGKTYSYEEALRRLNL' A
#
# COMPACT_ATOMS: atom_id res chain seq x y z
N MET A 1 -8.94 0.24 32.44
CA MET A 1 -8.04 0.46 31.28
C MET A 1 -8.84 1.09 30.17
N LYS A 2 -8.27 2.07 29.45
CA LYS A 2 -8.87 2.70 28.27
C LYS A 2 -7.87 2.57 27.13
N THR A 3 -8.29 1.94 26.04
CA THR A 3 -7.47 1.79 24.83
C THR A 3 -7.82 2.94 23.87
N ILE A 4 -6.80 3.53 23.26
CA ILE A 4 -6.94 4.59 22.26
C ILE A 4 -6.13 4.20 21.02
N GLU A 5 -6.70 4.42 19.84
CA GLU A 5 -5.99 4.28 18.57
C GLU A 5 -5.45 5.64 18.16
N VAL A 6 -4.17 5.68 17.77
CA VAL A 6 -3.48 6.91 17.35
C VAL A 6 -2.93 6.68 15.95
N THR A 7 -3.45 7.43 14.99
CA THR A 7 -2.94 7.44 13.60
C THR A 7 -2.09 8.68 13.39
N VAL A 8 -0.83 8.51 13.03
CA VAL A 8 0.06 9.61 12.65
C VAL A 8 0.03 9.75 11.13
N LEU A 9 -0.42 10.90 10.63
CA LEU A 9 -0.64 11.13 9.19
C LEU A 9 0.57 11.77 8.48
N ALA A 10 1.56 12.24 9.23
CA ALA A 10 2.73 12.92 8.69
C ALA A 10 4.01 12.17 9.07
N ASP A 11 4.71 11.64 8.06
CA ASP A 11 5.93 10.83 8.23
C ASP A 11 7.02 11.57 9.03
N ASN A 12 7.09 12.90 8.90
CA ASN A 12 8.06 13.73 9.62
C ASN A 12 7.83 13.76 11.15
N ASP A 13 6.60 13.51 11.59
CA ASP A 13 6.21 13.58 13.00
C ASP A 13 6.16 12.20 13.67
N GLU A 14 6.21 11.11 12.89
CA GLU A 14 6.13 9.74 13.38
C GLU A 14 7.22 9.43 14.41
N ALA A 15 8.47 9.75 14.10
CA ALA A 15 9.60 9.53 15.00
C ALA A 15 9.44 10.28 16.33
N PHE A 16 8.86 11.48 16.30
CA PHE A 16 8.61 12.27 17.50
C PHE A 16 7.51 11.65 18.37
N VAL A 17 6.39 11.23 17.76
CA VAL A 17 5.28 10.59 18.48
C VAL A 17 5.71 9.26 19.08
N VAL A 18 6.41 8.42 18.32
CA VAL A 18 6.94 7.13 18.79
C VAL A 18 7.89 7.31 19.98
N ASN A 19 8.73 8.35 19.97
CA ASN A 19 9.63 8.65 21.09
C ASN A 19 8.85 9.01 22.38
N ILE A 20 7.76 9.77 22.27
CA ILE A 20 6.91 10.10 23.42
C ILE A 20 6.23 8.83 23.97
N LEU A 21 5.65 8.00 23.08
CA LEU A 21 4.98 6.75 23.49
C LEU A 21 5.96 5.79 24.18
N ASN A 22 7.17 5.66 23.66
CA ASN A 22 8.24 4.90 24.29
C ASN A 22 8.61 5.43 25.68
N ALA A 23 8.74 6.74 25.85
CA ALA A 23 9.04 7.34 27.15
C ALA A 23 7.92 7.10 28.18
N LEU A 24 6.65 7.10 27.75
CA LEU A 24 5.51 6.79 28.61
C LEU A 24 5.44 5.30 28.96
N ALA A 25 5.76 4.41 28.02
CA ALA A 25 5.81 2.97 28.24
C ALA A 25 6.93 2.58 29.22
N GLN A 26 8.12 3.18 29.11
CA GLN A 26 9.23 2.98 30.06
C GLN A 26 8.86 3.34 31.50
N ARG A 27 7.95 4.30 31.68
CA ARG A 27 7.41 4.70 32.99
C ARG A 27 6.26 3.80 33.46
N GLN A 28 5.94 2.73 32.73
CA GLN A 28 4.86 1.79 33.00
C GLN A 28 3.48 2.47 33.07
N LEU A 29 3.30 3.59 32.37
CA LEU A 29 2.04 4.34 32.34
C LEU A 29 1.08 3.81 31.27
N ILE A 30 1.64 3.30 30.17
CA ILE A 30 0.90 2.79 29.01
C ILE A 30 1.62 1.55 28.45
N GLU A 31 0.86 0.73 27.74
CA GLU A 31 1.37 -0.28 26.80
C GLU A 31 0.89 0.12 25.41
N PHE A 32 1.73 -0.05 24.39
CA PHE A 32 1.36 0.23 23.00
C PHE A 32 2.04 -0.77 22.07
N ASP A 33 1.34 -1.13 21.01
CA ASP A 33 1.86 -1.94 19.92
C ASP A 33 1.92 -1.08 18.65
N LEU A 34 3.07 -1.07 17.99
CA LEU A 34 3.23 -0.43 16.69
C LEU A 34 2.76 -1.39 15.61
N ILE A 35 1.71 -1.01 14.87
CA ILE A 35 1.24 -1.78 13.72
C ILE A 35 1.82 -1.12 12.46
N GLU A 36 2.97 -1.62 11.98
CA GLU A 36 3.62 -1.14 10.76
C GLU A 36 2.95 -1.65 9.47
N SER A 37 1.97 -2.56 9.60
CA SER A 37 1.24 -3.09 8.44
C SER A 37 -0.04 -2.28 8.22
N PHE A 38 -0.04 -1.44 7.18
CA PHE A 38 -1.29 -1.19 6.47
C PHE A 38 -1.68 -2.50 5.80
N PRO A 39 -2.82 -3.14 6.15
CA PRO A 39 -3.34 -4.18 5.28
C PRO A 39 -3.59 -3.50 3.93
N ALA A 40 -2.83 -3.89 2.91
CA ALA A 40 -3.13 -3.48 1.55
C ALA A 40 -4.61 -3.84 1.32
N GLU A 41 -5.48 -2.83 1.15
CA GLU A 41 -6.88 -3.09 0.87
C GLU A 41 -6.96 -3.85 -0.45
N GLY A 42 -7.22 -5.15 -0.34
CA GLY A 42 -7.34 -6.02 -1.50
C GLY A 42 -7.16 -7.50 -1.13
N PRO A 43 -7.81 -8.40 -1.88
CA PRO A 43 -7.52 -9.83 -1.77
C PRO A 43 -6.03 -10.07 -2.06
N MET A 44 -5.44 -11.02 -1.34
CA MET A 44 -4.08 -11.49 -1.65
C MET A 44 -4.06 -11.96 -3.11
N LEU A 45 -3.24 -11.29 -3.92
CA LEU A 45 -3.07 -11.66 -5.32
C LEU A 45 -2.40 -13.04 -5.37
N THR A 46 -2.99 -13.98 -6.08
CA THR A 46 -2.31 -15.24 -6.40
C THR A 46 -1.29 -15.02 -7.50
N ASP A 47 -0.29 -15.89 -7.61
CA ASP A 47 0.72 -15.83 -8.68
C ASP A 47 0.06 -15.87 -10.07
N ASP A 48 -1.06 -16.58 -10.21
CA ASP A 48 -1.86 -16.65 -11.43
C ASP A 48 -2.52 -15.30 -11.78
N GLU A 49 -3.07 -14.60 -10.78
CA GLU A 49 -3.65 -13.27 -10.96
C GLU A 49 -2.59 -12.21 -11.29
N LEU A 50 -1.40 -12.32 -10.69
CA LEU A 50 -0.26 -11.47 -11.00
C LEU A 50 0.16 -11.66 -12.46
N THR A 51 0.31 -12.91 -12.88
CA THR A 51 0.69 -13.29 -14.25
C THR A 51 -0.34 -12.79 -15.26
N ASN A 52 -1.63 -12.94 -14.97
CA ASN A 52 -2.70 -12.43 -15.84
C ASN A 52 -2.68 -10.90 -15.96
N ARG A 53 -2.39 -10.17 -14.88
CA ARG A 53 -2.25 -8.70 -14.93
C ARG A 53 -1.03 -8.25 -15.69
N LEU A 54 0.11 -8.92 -15.51
CA LEU A 54 1.33 -8.67 -16.28
C LEU A 54 1.11 -8.94 -17.76
N GLN A 55 0.52 -10.09 -18.11
CA GLN A 55 0.17 -10.40 -19.49
C GLN A 55 -0.82 -9.40 -20.07
N LYS A 56 -1.82 -8.94 -19.32
CA LYS A 56 -2.76 -7.91 -19.78
C LYS A 56 -2.07 -6.56 -20.02
N ALA A 57 -1.10 -6.20 -19.18
CA ALA A 57 -0.30 -4.99 -19.37
C ALA A 57 0.62 -5.12 -20.60
N GLU A 58 1.23 -6.27 -20.82
CA GLU A 58 2.12 -6.54 -21.97
C GLU A 58 1.36 -6.72 -23.30
N THR A 59 0.19 -7.33 -23.27
CA THR A 59 -0.69 -7.53 -24.44
C THR A 59 -1.60 -6.33 -24.72
N GLY A 60 -1.67 -5.38 -23.79
CA GLY A 60 -2.21 -4.04 -23.97
C GLY A 60 -1.37 -3.22 -24.94
N LYS A 61 -1.16 -3.72 -26.17
CA LYS A 61 -0.59 -2.99 -27.29
C LYS A 61 -1.53 -1.83 -27.57
N THR A 62 -1.15 -0.63 -27.14
CA THR A 62 -1.66 0.61 -27.69
C THR A 62 -1.16 0.69 -29.12
N TYR A 63 -1.94 0.13 -30.05
CA TYR A 63 -1.71 0.34 -31.47
C TYR A 63 -1.78 1.83 -31.75
N SER A 64 -0.77 2.39 -32.41
CA SER A 64 -0.91 3.74 -32.95
C SER A 64 -2.05 3.76 -33.97
N TYR A 65 -2.69 4.91 -34.17
CA TYR A 65 -3.78 5.06 -35.14
C TYR A 65 -3.38 4.54 -36.54
N GLU A 66 -2.12 4.73 -36.94
CA GLU A 66 -1.58 4.24 -38.21
C GLU A 66 -1.45 2.70 -38.27
N GLU A 67 -1.12 2.05 -37.15
CA GLU A 67 -1.03 0.58 -37.09
C GLU A 67 -2.42 -0.08 -37.13
N ALA A 68 -3.43 0.56 -36.54
CA ALA A 68 -4.82 0.09 -36.60
C ALA A 68 -5.38 0.17 -38.02
N LEU A 69 -5.13 1.27 -38.74
CA LEU A 69 -5.53 1.45 -40.14
C LEU A 69 -4.94 0.36 -41.05
N ARG A 70 -3.63 0.09 -40.95
CA ARG A 70 -2.98 -0.96 -41.76
C ARG A 70 -3.52 -2.37 -41.49
N ARG A 71 -3.95 -2.66 -40.26
CA ARG A 71 -4.52 -3.98 -39.92
C ARG A 71 -5.97 -4.15 -40.38
N LEU A 72 -6.69 -3.05 -40.56
CA LEU A 72 -8.09 -3.05 -40.98
C LEU A 72 -8.26 -3.01 -42.52
N ASN A 73 -7.16 -2.99 -43.29
CA ASN A 73 -7.18 -2.85 -44.77
C ASN A 73 -8.08 -1.69 -45.24
N LEU A 74 -8.01 -0.56 -44.53
CA LEU A 74 -8.65 0.71 -44.89
C LEU A 74 -7.61 1.67 -45.48
#